data_AF-A0A1V3IW60-F1
#
_entry.id   AF-A0A1V3IW60-F1
#
_cell.length_a   1.000
_cell.length_b   1.000
_cell.length_c   1.000
_cell.angle_alpha   90.00
_cell.angle_beta   90.00
_cell.angle_gamma   90.00
#
_symmetry.space_group_name_H-M   'P 1'
#
loop_
_entity.id
_entity.type
_entity.pdbx_description
1 polymer ?
#
loop_
_entity_poly.entity_id
_entity_poly.type
_entity_poly.pdbx_seq_one_letter_code
_entity_poly.pdbx_strand_id
1 'polypeptide(L)'
;MAEAKNKSKVISFRLTEEQYKPFEELLNKSDKKASEFFRELFLSKQKDVNIIFNESKPVDYYNILRIVNKSGNNLNQLARSFNYAFKSGHISEDLYKKAINLLINIQVLLKNTLKDDS
;
A
#
# COMPACT_ATOMS: atom_id res chain seq x y z
N MET A 1 -9.65 -26.64 -42.04
CA MET A 1 -9.17 -26.95 -40.68
C MET A 1 -9.10 -25.64 -39.92
N ALA A 2 -9.81 -25.50 -38.79
CA ALA A 2 -9.76 -24.28 -38.00
C ALA A 2 -8.42 -24.19 -37.25
N GLU A 3 -7.66 -23.11 -37.44
CA GLU A 3 -6.42 -22.88 -36.72
C GLU A 3 -6.67 -22.85 -35.20
N ALA A 4 -5.92 -23.68 -34.47
CA ALA A 4 -5.94 -23.68 -33.01
C ALA A 4 -5.40 -22.33 -32.51
N LYS A 5 -6.31 -21.45 -32.04
CA LYS A 5 -5.94 -20.15 -31.46
C LYS A 5 -4.89 -20.33 -30.36
N ASN A 6 -3.77 -19.63 -30.53
CA ASN A 6 -2.60 -19.77 -29.67
C ASN A 6 -2.87 -19.23 -28.26
N LYS A 7 -2.75 -20.08 -27.23
CA LYS A 7 -3.01 -19.74 -25.82
C LYS A 7 -1.75 -19.10 -25.20
N SER A 8 -1.44 -17.86 -25.57
CA SER A 8 -0.17 -17.18 -25.22
C SER A 8 -0.12 -16.55 -23.83
N LYS A 9 -1.25 -16.43 -23.13
CA LYS A 9 -1.34 -15.82 -21.78
C LYS A 9 -1.60 -16.89 -20.73
N VAL A 10 -0.68 -17.01 -19.76
CA VAL A 10 -0.79 -17.91 -18.62
C VAL A 10 -1.31 -17.13 -17.41
N ILE A 11 -2.35 -17.64 -16.77
CA ILE A 11 -2.87 -17.16 -15.49
C ILE A 11 -2.58 -18.24 -14.46
N SER A 12 -1.83 -17.92 -13.42
CA SER A 12 -1.54 -18.84 -12.32
C SER A 12 -1.61 -18.11 -10.99
N PHE A 13 -2.16 -18.79 -9.99
CA PHE A 13 -2.18 -18.35 -8.60
C PHE A 13 -2.19 -19.59 -7.72
N ARG A 14 -1.81 -19.44 -6.45
CA ARG A 14 -1.83 -20.52 -5.47
C ARG A 14 -3.08 -20.41 -4.62
N LEU A 15 -3.64 -21.55 -4.27
CA LEU A 15 -4.74 -21.69 -3.32
C LEU A 15 -4.23 -22.45 -2.10
N THR A 16 -4.81 -22.17 -0.93
CA THR A 16 -4.68 -23.07 0.21
C THR A 16 -5.54 -24.32 -0.02
N GLU A 17 -5.28 -25.39 0.75
CA GLU A 17 -6.08 -26.63 0.67
C GLU A 17 -7.57 -26.37 0.89
N GLU A 18 -7.90 -25.52 1.88
CA GLU A 18 -9.28 -25.15 2.18
C GLU A 18 -9.97 -24.41 1.03
N GLN A 19 -9.23 -23.55 0.33
CA GLN A 19 -9.74 -22.84 -0.85
C GLN A 19 -9.88 -23.76 -2.06
N TYR A 20 -9.04 -24.79 -2.16
CA TYR A 20 -9.05 -25.73 -3.30
C TYR A 20 -10.14 -26.80 -3.18
N LYS A 21 -10.44 -27.26 -1.95
CA LYS A 21 -11.38 -28.36 -1.67
C LYS A 21 -12.74 -28.28 -2.39
N PRO A 22 -13.44 -27.13 -2.45
CA PRO A 22 -14.71 -27.04 -3.18
C PRO A 22 -14.56 -27.30 -4.69
N PHE A 23 -13.41 -26.93 -5.27
CA PHE A 23 -13.13 -27.16 -6.67
C PHE A 23 -12.73 -28.61 -6.94
N GLU A 24 -12.06 -29.27 -6.00
CA GLU A 24 -11.68 -30.68 -6.10
C GLU A 24 -12.92 -31.58 -6.25
N GLU A 25 -13.94 -31.36 -5.42
CA GLU A 25 -15.20 -32.12 -5.48
C GLU A 25 -15.93 -31.93 -6.82
N LEU A 26 -15.95 -30.71 -7.34
CA LEU A 26 -16.57 -30.38 -8.63
C LEU A 26 -15.77 -30.93 -9.80
N LEU A 27 -14.43 -30.86 -9.72
CA LEU A 27 -13.53 -31.39 -10.73
C LEU A 27 -13.72 -32.90 -10.88
N ASN A 28 -13.75 -33.63 -9.75
CA ASN A 28 -13.97 -35.07 -9.72
C ASN A 28 -15.35 -35.47 -10.29
N LYS A 29 -16.37 -34.63 -10.11
CA LYS A 29 -17.71 -34.86 -10.71
C LYS A 29 -17.79 -34.51 -12.20
N SER A 30 -16.92 -33.63 -12.68
CA SER A 30 -17.00 -33.09 -14.05
C SER A 30 -16.38 -33.97 -15.13
N ASP A 31 -15.61 -35.00 -14.75
CA ASP A 31 -14.82 -35.86 -15.65
C ASP A 31 -13.92 -35.08 -16.65
N LYS A 32 -13.48 -33.89 -16.24
CA LYS A 32 -12.62 -33.00 -17.05
C LYS A 32 -11.20 -32.95 -16.49
N LYS A 33 -10.25 -32.62 -17.35
CA LYS A 33 -8.91 -32.21 -16.91
C LYS A 33 -9.02 -30.87 -16.18
N ALA A 34 -8.22 -30.69 -15.12
CA ALA A 34 -8.23 -29.48 -14.30
C ALA A 34 -8.14 -28.19 -15.14
N SER A 35 -7.27 -28.14 -16.14
CA SER A 35 -7.10 -26.96 -17.01
C SER A 35 -8.32 -26.64 -17.88
N GLU A 36 -9.12 -27.63 -18.24
CA GLU A 36 -10.38 -27.45 -18.96
C GLU A 36 -11.47 -26.98 -18.01
N PHE A 37 -11.63 -27.65 -16.87
CA PHE A 37 -12.58 -27.32 -15.82
C PHE A 37 -12.42 -25.87 -15.34
N PHE A 38 -11.21 -25.47 -14.92
CA PHE A 38 -10.96 -24.12 -14.41
C PHE A 38 -11.11 -23.05 -15.49
N ARG A 39 -10.81 -23.38 -16.76
CA ARG A 39 -11.04 -22.46 -17.88
C ARG A 39 -12.53 -22.22 -18.09
N GLU A 40 -13.33 -23.29 -18.11
CA GLU A 40 -14.77 -23.19 -18.28
C GLU A 40 -15.41 -22.43 -17.11
N LEU A 41 -15.03 -22.77 -15.88
CA LEU A 41 -15.49 -22.07 -14.68
C LEU A 41 -15.15 -20.58 -14.74
N PHE A 42 -13.90 -20.23 -15.03
CA PHE A 42 -13.44 -18.84 -15.11
C PHE A 42 -14.17 -18.04 -16.20
N LEU A 43 -14.34 -18.63 -17.39
CA LEU A 43 -15.03 -17.96 -18.50
C LEU A 43 -16.54 -17.86 -18.29
N SER A 44 -17.17 -18.84 -17.62
CA SER A 44 -18.61 -18.81 -17.29
C SER A 44 -18.98 -17.64 -16.38
N LYS A 45 -18.04 -17.23 -15.51
CA LYS A 45 -18.20 -16.12 -14.57
C LYS A 45 -17.65 -14.80 -15.09
N GLN A 46 -17.13 -14.74 -16.32
CA GLN A 46 -16.51 -13.53 -16.88
C GLN A 46 -17.44 -12.30 -16.88
N LYS A 47 -18.76 -12.50 -17.01
CA LYS A 47 -19.75 -11.42 -16.99
C LYS A 47 -20.25 -11.05 -15.59
N ASP A 48 -19.98 -11.90 -14.61
CA ASP A 48 -20.44 -11.77 -13.21
C ASP A 48 -19.27 -11.55 -12.25
N VAL A 49 -18.17 -10.93 -12.72
CA VAL A 49 -17.00 -10.68 -11.88
C VAL A 49 -17.22 -9.43 -11.04
N ASN A 50 -17.61 -9.63 -9.78
CA ASN A 50 -17.61 -8.57 -8.78
C ASN A 50 -16.19 -8.41 -8.22
N ILE A 51 -15.38 -7.59 -8.89
CA ILE A 51 -14.07 -7.17 -8.37
C ILE A 51 -14.26 -5.93 -7.50
N ILE A 52 -13.76 -5.98 -6.27
CA ILE A 52 -13.54 -4.76 -5.50
C ILE A 52 -12.31 -4.10 -6.11
N PHE A 53 -12.52 -3.02 -6.87
CA PHE A 53 -11.43 -2.16 -7.29
C PHE A 53 -10.97 -1.40 -6.04
N ASN A 54 -9.74 -1.65 -5.60
CA ASN A 54 -9.12 -0.74 -4.64
C ASN A 54 -9.05 0.63 -5.34
N GLU A 55 -9.58 1.67 -4.70
CA GLU A 55 -9.40 3.03 -5.18
C GLU A 55 -7.90 3.24 -5.40
N SER A 56 -7.54 3.60 -6.64
CA SER A 56 -6.16 3.98 -6.91
C SER A 56 -5.88 5.21 -6.06
N LYS A 57 -4.92 5.11 -5.14
CA LYS A 57 -4.48 6.28 -4.37
C LYS A 57 -4.19 7.42 -5.36
N PRO A 58 -4.55 8.68 -5.06
CA PRO A 58 -4.33 9.79 -5.97
C PRO A 58 -2.90 9.79 -6.48
N VAL A 59 -2.69 10.22 -7.73
CA VAL A 59 -1.37 10.24 -8.39
C VAL A 59 -0.28 10.84 -7.49
N ASP A 60 -0.66 11.81 -6.65
CA ASP A 60 0.26 12.54 -5.77
C ASP A 60 0.40 11.95 -4.36
N TYR A 61 -0.35 10.93 -3.96
CA TYR A 61 -0.34 10.38 -2.59
C TYR A 61 1.07 10.01 -2.14
N TYR A 62 1.79 9.23 -2.95
CA TYR A 62 3.14 8.78 -2.60
C TYR A 62 4.17 9.93 -2.63
N ASN A 63 3.95 10.93 -3.48
CA ASN A 63 4.80 12.11 -3.54
C ASN A 63 4.63 12.99 -2.30
N ILE A 64 3.39 13.24 -1.89
CA ILE A 64 3.04 13.99 -0.69
C ILE A 64 3.58 13.27 0.55
N LEU A 65 3.33 11.96 0.69
CA LEU A 65 3.83 11.16 1.80
C LEU A 65 5.36 11.21 1.90
N ARG A 66 6.07 11.12 0.78
CA ARG A 66 7.53 11.23 0.73
C ARG A 66 8.01 12.61 1.19
N ILE A 67 7.38 13.69 0.72
CA ILE A 67 7.74 15.07 1.10
C ILE A 67 7.50 15.27 2.60
N VAL A 68 6.36 14.86 3.13
CA VAL A 68 6.03 14.99 4.56
C VAL A 68 7.02 14.23 5.43
N ASN A 69 7.37 12.99 5.07
CA ASN A 69 8.38 12.22 5.80
C ASN A 69 9.76 12.89 5.78
N LYS A 70 10.18 13.45 4.64
CA LYS A 70 11.45 14.19 4.54
C LYS A 70 11.43 15.44 5.42
N SER A 71 10.32 16.17 5.44
CA SER A 71 10.12 17.33 6.32
C SER A 71 10.21 16.94 7.80
N GLY A 72 9.54 15.86 8.22
CA GLY A 72 9.63 15.35 9.59
C GLY A 72 11.05 15.01 10.03
N ASN A 73 11.84 14.39 9.14
CA ASN A 73 13.24 14.08 9.41
C ASN A 73 14.09 15.35 9.55
N ASN A 74 13.88 16.36 8.70
CA ASN A 74 14.59 17.64 8.78
C ASN A 74 14.26 18.37 10.11
N LEU A 75 13.00 18.35 10.55
CA LEU A 75 12.60 18.92 11.85
C LEU A 75 13.31 18.23 13.01
N ASN A 76 13.43 16.90 12.97
CA ASN A 76 14.19 16.15 13.98
C ASN A 76 15.67 16.53 14.00
N GLN A 77 16.27 16.80 12.84
CA GLN A 77 17.65 17.27 12.76
C GLN A 77 17.80 18.67 13.35
N LEU A 78 16.91 19.60 13.01
CA LEU A 78 16.89 20.94 13.59
C LEU A 78 16.74 20.90 15.12
N ALA A 79 15.87 20.04 15.64
CA ALA A 79 15.72 19.86 17.09
C ALA A 79 17.03 19.41 17.74
N ARG A 80 17.77 18.48 17.13
CA ARG A 80 19.09 18.06 17.62
C ARG A 80 20.11 19.20 17.58
N SER A 81 20.12 20.01 16.52
CA SER A 81 20.99 21.18 16.41
C SER A 81 20.69 22.22 17.48
N PHE A 82 19.42 22.51 17.76
CA PHE A 82 19.03 23.41 18.85
C PHE A 82 19.41 22.85 20.22
N ASN A 83 19.23 21.54 20.46
CA ASN A 83 19.67 20.89 21.69
C ASN A 83 21.18 21.05 21.90
N TYR A 84 21.98 20.88 20.85
CA TYR A 84 23.42 21.07 20.91
C TYR A 84 23.79 22.53 21.18
N ALA A 85 23.23 23.48 20.42
CA ALA A 85 23.51 24.90 20.58
C ALA A 85 23.17 25.41 21.99
N PHE A 86 22.07 24.92 22.58
CA PHE A 86 21.71 25.25 23.96
C PHE A 86 22.70 24.67 24.97
N LYS A 87 23.04 23.39 24.85
CA LYS A 87 24.02 22.73 25.74
C LYS A 87 25.42 23.35 25.67
N SER A 88 25.81 23.85 24.50
CA SER A 88 27.09 24.54 24.28
C SER A 88 27.04 26.03 24.64
N GLY A 89 25.92 26.55 25.16
CA GLY A 89 25.76 27.94 25.58
C GLY A 89 25.71 28.96 24.43
N HIS A 90 25.51 28.51 23.18
CA HIS A 90 25.44 29.40 22.01
C HIS A 90 24.08 30.12 21.87
N ILE A 91 23.03 29.60 22.52
CA ILE A 91 21.70 30.20 22.53
C ILE A 91 21.13 30.26 23.94
N SER A 92 20.27 31.23 24.21
CA SER A 92 19.56 31.35 25.49
C SER A 92 18.48 30.27 25.65
N GLU A 93 18.14 29.96 26.89
CA GLU A 93 17.08 29.01 27.22
C GLU A 93 15.71 29.44 26.66
N ASP A 94 15.42 30.75 26.69
CA ASP A 94 14.19 31.31 26.13
C ASP A 94 14.09 31.08 24.61
N LEU A 95 15.19 31.33 23.88
CA LEU A 95 15.25 31.07 22.44
C LEU A 95 15.12 29.57 22.13
N TYR A 96 15.79 28.72 22.93
CA TYR A 96 15.69 27.27 22.79
C TYR A 96 14.25 26.76 22.99
N LYS A 97 13.57 27.20 24.05
CA LYS A 97 12.17 26.83 24.33
C LYS A 97 11.23 27.26 23.20
N LYS A 98 11.38 28.49 22.70
CA LYS A 98 10.60 28.99 21.55
C LYS A 98 10.83 28.15 20.29
N ALA A 99 12.08 27.82 19.98
CA ALA A 99 12.43 27.02 18.81
C ALA A 99 11.87 25.60 18.89
N ILE A 100 12.02 24.91 20.02
CA ILE A 100 11.50 23.55 20.21
C ILE A 100 9.97 23.52 20.15
N ASN A 101 9.28 24.47 20.78
CA ASN A 101 7.82 24.56 20.72
C ASN A 101 7.32 24.75 19.27
N LEU A 102 8.00 25.56 18.47
CA LEU A 102 7.68 25.74 17.05
C LEU A 102 7.86 24.43 16.27
N LEU A 103 8.97 23.71 16.49
CA LEU A 103 9.22 22.43 15.81
C LEU A 103 8.19 21.35 16.18
N ILE A 104 7.77 21.30 17.45
CA ILE A 104 6.71 20.39 17.91
C ILE A 104 5.39 20.74 17.22
N ASN A 105 5.01 22.02 17.16
CA ASN A 105 3.78 22.45 16.49
C ASN A 105 3.76 22.02 15.01
N ILE A 106 4.86 22.24 14.28
CA ILE A 106 4.96 21.82 12.87
C ILE A 106 4.85 20.29 12.75
N GLN A 107 5.52 19.54 13.64
CA GLN A 107 5.44 18.08 13.61
C GLN A 107 4.00 17.57 13.86
N VAL A 108 3.30 18.16 14.81
CA VAL A 108 1.91 17.81 15.12
C VAL A 108 1.00 18.11 13.93
N LEU A 109 1.12 19.30 13.34
CA LEU A 109 0.34 19.69 12.17
C LEU A 109 0.54 18.68 11.02
N LEU A 110 1.79 18.37 10.68
CA LEU A 110 2.11 17.40 9.62
C LEU A 110 1.56 16.00 9.91
N LYS A 111 1.60 15.55 11.17
CA LYS A 111 1.05 14.24 11.56
C LYS A 111 -0.48 14.20 11.48
N ASN A 112 -1.15 15.29 11.83
CA ASN A 112 -2.60 15.37 11.77
C ASN A 112 -3.09 15.39 10.32
N THR A 113 -2.42 16.16 9.43
CA THR A 113 -2.78 16.18 8.00
C THR A 113 -2.68 14.79 7.35
N LEU A 114 -1.74 13.95 7.77
CA LEU A 114 -1.62 12.58 7.27
C LEU A 114 -2.68 11.62 7.83
N LYS A 115 -3.25 11.90 9.00
CA LYS A 115 -4.25 11.04 9.65
C LYS A 115 -5.66 11.33 9.15
N ASP A 116 -5.95 12.57 8.77
CA ASP A 116 -7.27 12.96 8.25
C ASP A 116 -7.53 12.40 6.83
N ASP A 117 -6.48 11.93 6.13
CA ASP A 117 -6.55 11.24 4.83
C ASP A 117 -6.65 9.69 4.95
N SER A 118 -6.83 9.14 6.16
CA SER A 118 -6.90 7.68 6.46
C SER A 118 -8.30 7.22 6.84
#